data_AF-A0A151J6N3-F1
#
_entry.id   AF-A0A151J6N3-F1
#
_cell.length_a   1.000
_cell.length_b   1.000
_cell.length_c   1.000
_cell.angle_alpha   90.00
_cell.angle_beta   90.00
_cell.angle_gamma   90.00
#
_symmetry.space_group_name_H-M   'P 1'
#
loop_
_entity.id
_entity.type
_entity.pdbx_description
1 polymer ?
#
loop_
_entity_poly.entity_id
_entity_poly.type
_entity_poly.pdbx_seq_one_letter_code
_entity_poly.pdbx_strand_id
1 'polypeptide(L)' 'MPSGCSAPRCTNSNKDGYCCVTFPQLDPELRNKWIDAVGIADWEPSKTAVLCEVSY' A
#
# COMPACT_ATOMS: atom_id res chain seq x y z
N MET A 1 -0.91 16.29 3.72
CA MET A 1 -2.16 15.75 3.13
C MET A 1 -2.42 14.40 3.76
N PRO A 2 -3.67 14.03 4.10
CA PRO A 2 -3.96 12.69 4.58
C PRO A 2 -3.72 11.69 3.45
N SER A 3 -2.79 10.76 3.66
CA SER A 3 -2.55 9.65 2.74
C SER A 3 -3.49 8.50 3.11
N GLY A 4 -4.34 8.11 2.17
CA GLY A 4 -5.23 6.94 2.31
C GLY A 4 -4.56 5.72 1.70
N CYS A 5 -4.80 4.55 2.30
CA CYS A 5 -4.32 3.28 1.76
C CYS A 5 -4.77 3.11 0.31
N SER A 6 -3.84 2.74 -0.55
CA SER A 6 -4.08 2.54 -1.98
C SER A 6 -4.59 1.13 -2.30
N ALA A 7 -4.62 0.22 -1.31
CA ALA A 7 -5.18 -1.11 -1.48
C ALA A 7 -6.68 -1.03 -1.83
N PRO A 8 -7.12 -1.70 -2.91
CA PRO A 8 -8.52 -1.82 -3.25
C PRO A 8 -9.35 -2.35 -2.08
N ARG A 9 -10.46 -1.69 -1.79
CA ARG A 9 -11.34 -1.95 -0.63
C ARG A 9 -10.76 -1.60 0.74
N CYS A 10 -9.59 -0.96 0.82
CA CYS A 10 -9.10 -0.40 2.07
C CYS A 10 -9.51 1.06 2.19
N THR A 11 -10.15 1.41 3.30
CA THR A 11 -10.54 2.79 3.65
C THR A 11 -9.69 3.36 4.78
N ASN A 12 -8.62 2.64 5.18
CA ASN A 12 -7.73 3.09 6.24
C ASN A 12 -6.91 4.29 5.75
N SER A 13 -6.81 5.30 6.62
CA SER A 13 -6.05 6.51 6.33
C SER A 13 -5.16 6.87 7.50
N ASN A 14 -4.11 7.65 7.21
CA ASN A 14 -3.28 8.25 8.27
C ASN A 14 -4.10 9.19 9.20
N LYS A 15 -5.27 9.63 8.74
CA LYS A 15 -6.22 10.44 9.52
C LYS A 15 -6.96 9.62 10.58
N ASP A 16 -7.12 8.32 10.35
CA ASP A 16 -7.75 7.37 11.27
C ASP A 16 -6.72 6.77 12.26
N GLY A 17 -5.44 7.17 12.15
CA GLY A 17 -4.35 6.70 13.00
C GLY A 17 -3.52 5.55 12.42
N TYR A 18 -3.85 5.07 11.21
CA TYR A 18 -3.10 3.98 10.57
C TYR A 18 -1.81 4.45 9.93
N CYS A 19 -0.72 3.72 10.14
CA CYS A 19 0.54 4.03 9.48
C CYS A 19 0.47 3.69 7.98
N CYS A 20 0.37 4.73 7.14
CA CYS A 20 0.38 4.58 5.68
C CYS A 20 1.79 4.82 5.12
N VAL A 21 2.43 3.76 4.65
CA VAL A 21 3.81 3.74 4.15
C VAL A 21 3.85 3.58 2.64
N THR A 22 4.74 4.32 1.97
CA THR A 22 4.96 4.18 0.52
C THR A 22 5.67 2.89 0.18
N PHE A 23 5.34 2.33 -0.99
CA PHE A 23 6.08 1.18 -1.50
C PHE A 23 7.57 1.48 -1.65
N PRO A 24 8.44 0.49 -1.37
CA PRO A 24 9.87 0.60 -1.64
C PRO A 24 10.08 0.81 -3.15
N GLN A 25 10.63 1.96 -3.53
CA GLN A 25 10.92 2.30 -4.92
C GLN A 25 12.24 1.71 -5.42
N LEU A 26 13.18 1.46 -4.50
CA LEU A 26 14.50 0.92 -4.81
C LEU A 26 14.47 -0.61 -4.98
N ASP A 27 13.55 -1.29 -4.28
CA ASP A 27 13.53 -2.75 -4.16
C ASP A 27 12.30 -3.36 -4.87
N PRO A 28 12.42 -3.75 -6.15
CA PRO A 28 11.32 -4.33 -6.90
C PRO A 28 10.86 -5.69 -6.34
N GLU A 29 11.77 -6.45 -5.74
CA GLU A 29 11.44 -7.73 -5.09
C GLU A 29 10.57 -7.53 -3.85
N LEU A 30 10.90 -6.55 -3.01
CA LEU A 30 10.11 -6.20 -1.83
C LEU A 30 8.75 -5.64 -2.24
N ARG A 31 8.71 -4.81 -3.29
CA ARG A 31 7.46 -4.32 -3.89
C ARG A 31 6.56 -5.47 -4.35
N ASN A 32 7.10 -6.45 -5.07
CA ASN A 32 6.35 -7.63 -5.49
C ASN A 32 5.84 -8.45 -4.29
N LYS A 33 6.66 -8.60 -3.25
CA LYS A 33 6.24 -9.30 -2.02
C LYS A 33 5.07 -8.61 -1.33
N TRP A 34 5.06 -7.27 -1.32
CA TRP A 34 3.95 -6.49 -0.77
C TRP A 34 2.70 -6.63 -1.64
N ILE A 35 2.83 -6.56 -2.96
CA ILE A 35 1.70 -6.76 -3.90
C ILE A 35 1.10 -8.17 -3.71
N ASP A 36 1.95 -9.18 -3.59
CA ASP A 36 1.56 -10.57 -3.32
C ASP A 36 0.88 -10.72 -1.95
N ALA A 37 1.41 -10.06 -0.91
CA ALA A 37 0.82 -10.06 0.43
C ALA A 37 -0.57 -9.41 0.45
N VAL A 38 -0.78 -8.37 -0.35
CA VAL A 38 -2.11 -7.74 -0.50
C VAL A 38 -3.08 -8.72 -1.20
N GLY A 39 -2.57 -9.60 -2.07
CA GLY A 39 -3.33 -10.71 -2.65
C GLY A 39 -4.43 -10.26 -3.61
N ILE A 40 -4.29 -9.08 -4.22
CA ILE A 40 -5.29 -8.55 -5.16
C ILE A 40 -4.83 -8.81 -6.59
N ALA A 41 -5.59 -9.63 -7.31
CA ALA A 41 -5.41 -9.86 -8.74
C ALA A 41 -5.59 -8.55 -9.53
N ASP A 42 -4.71 -8.32 -10.51
CA ASP A 42 -4.73 -7.16 -11.41
C ASP A 42 -4.53 -5.78 -10.75
N TRP A 43 -4.04 -5.75 -9.50
CA TRP A 43 -3.73 -4.49 -8.84
C TRP A 43 -2.26 -4.10 -9.00
N GLU A 44 -2.03 -3.03 -9.77
CA GLU A 44 -0.70 -2.45 -9.92
C GLU A 44 -0.61 -1.11 -9.16
N PRO A 45 0.10 -1.06 -8.02
CA PRO A 45 0.23 0.18 -7.25
C PRO A 45 1.08 1.21 -7.99
N SER A 46 0.57 2.44 -8.11
CA SER A 46 1.32 3.58 -8.64
C SER A 46 2.59 3.90 -7.83
N LYS A 47 3.54 4.63 -8.41
CA LYS A 47 4.81 5.02 -7.73
C LYS A 47 4.61 5.81 -6.43
N THR A 48 3.46 6.46 -6.28
CA THR A 48 3.03 7.23 -5.12
C THR A 48 2.02 6.49 -4.24
N ALA A 49 1.73 5.22 -4.56
CA ALA A 49 0.82 4.41 -3.76
C ALA A 49 1.41 4.19 -2.36
N VAL A 50 0.51 4.19 -1.38
CA VAL A 50 0.82 3.91 0.02
C VAL A 50 -0.01 2.73 0.48
N LEU A 51 0.51 1.91 1.38
CA LEU A 51 -0.21 0.85 2.06
C LEU A 51 -0.25 1.12 3.56
N CYS A 52 -1.39 0.83 4.18
CA CYS A 52 -1.45 0.82 5.63
C CYS A 52 -0.82 -0.46 6.20
N GLU A 53 -0.36 -0.41 7.45
CA GLU A 53 0.17 -1.55 8.22
C GLU A 53 -0.71 -2.80 8.28
N VAL A 54 -1.99 -2.67 7.96
CA VAL A 54 -2.96 -3.78 7.93
C VAL A 54 -2.96 -4.52 6.59
N SER A 55 -2.35 -3.94 5.55
CA SER A 55 -2.52 -4.37 4.16
C SER A 55 -1.24 -4.86 3.48
N TYR A 56 -0.07 -4.90 4.13
CA TYR A 56 1.19 -5.42 3.56
C TYR A 56 1.79 -6.56 4.39
#